data_AF-A0A7W7R5P4-F1
#
_entry.id   AF-A0A7W7R5P4-F1
#
_cell.length_a   1.000
_cell.length_b   1.000
_cell.length_c   1.000
_cell.angle_alpha   90.00
_cell.angle_beta   90.00
_cell.angle_gamma   90.00
#
_symmetry.space_group_name_H-M   'P 1'
#
loop_
_entity.id
_entity.type
_entity.pdbx_description
1 polymer ?
#
loop_
_entity_poly.entity_id
_entity_poly.type
_entity_poly.pdbx_seq_one_letter_code
_entity_poly.pdbx_strand_id
1 'polypeptide(L)'
;MLRHVIAPTRDFTQISNEQIWNDDLSDTAFRLLVRALALPPAKARATTVTELAAGVDGGRITVDRARKQLMRAGLLHSTRWRCRNGQVRTESMISNVPVDEGDAERMFAAHFDREDERRDGPGAGRRGGGPPTVPSDGIALPTGETLTEENTSPLPVPAEAREVTRGTEAEAERVLLSLRLSDPRLVLGRGEVRRLLPLAAEWLARGVSSASLRHGISDGLPEPLRSPYGVLRHRLIEKLPELPAVVELVGCAGCERPFRPVSGEGRCGDCRSSTAQTPSDSEGPARVGWRERVGWTPATAQ
;
A
#
# COMPACT_ATOMS: atom_id res chain seq x y z
N MET A 1 -8.46 -10.51 -37.56
CA MET A 1 -9.71 -9.73 -37.67
C MET A 1 -10.44 -9.83 -36.35
N LEU A 2 -10.76 -8.70 -35.71
CA LEU A 2 -11.53 -8.67 -34.47
C LEU A 2 -13.00 -8.45 -34.83
N ARG A 3 -13.89 -9.31 -34.33
CA ARG A 3 -15.35 -9.17 -34.50
C ARG A 3 -15.96 -8.94 -33.13
N HIS A 4 -16.68 -7.83 -32.99
CA HIS A 4 -17.50 -7.57 -31.82
C HIS A 4 -18.82 -8.35 -31.95
N VAL A 5 -19.12 -9.23 -30.98
CA VAL A 5 -20.20 -10.21 -31.11
C VAL A 5 -21.42 -9.87 -30.24
N ILE A 6 -21.23 -9.13 -29.14
CA ILE A 6 -22.30 -8.82 -28.18
C ILE A 6 -22.10 -7.40 -27.64
N ALA A 7 -23.06 -6.50 -27.86
CA ALA A 7 -23.07 -5.19 -27.24
C ALA A 7 -23.73 -5.23 -25.86
N PRO A 8 -23.15 -4.55 -24.84
CA PRO A 8 -23.80 -4.42 -23.54
C PRO A 8 -25.10 -3.63 -23.66
N THR A 9 -26.14 -4.07 -22.96
CA THR A 9 -27.48 -3.44 -23.01
C THR A 9 -27.70 -2.39 -21.90
N ARG A 10 -26.84 -2.36 -20.89
CA ARG A 10 -26.88 -1.43 -19.75
C ARG A 10 -25.47 -1.25 -19.18
N ASP A 11 -25.32 -0.27 -18.28
CA ASP A 11 -24.08 0.02 -17.54
C ASP A 11 -22.86 0.28 -18.45
N PHE A 12 -23.10 0.95 -19.58
CA PHE A 12 -22.05 1.38 -20.50
C PHE A 12 -21.86 2.90 -20.45
N THR A 13 -20.64 3.34 -20.75
CA THR A 13 -20.28 4.75 -20.86
C THR A 13 -20.04 5.08 -22.31
N GLN A 14 -20.68 6.15 -22.81
CA GLN A 14 -20.41 6.66 -24.15
C GLN A 14 -19.14 7.51 -24.13
N ILE A 15 -18.22 7.19 -25.03
CA ILE A 15 -16.96 7.90 -25.20
C ILE A 15 -16.80 8.20 -26.69
N SER A 16 -16.38 9.41 -27.02
CA SER A 16 -16.08 9.77 -28.40
C SER A 16 -14.92 8.92 -28.92
N ASN A 17 -15.05 8.41 -30.15
CA ASN A 17 -13.98 7.66 -30.81
C ASN A 17 -12.69 8.49 -30.92
N GLU A 18 -12.80 9.82 -31.03
CA GLU A 18 -11.65 10.71 -31.06
C GLU A 18 -10.76 10.54 -29.82
N GLN A 19 -11.36 10.35 -28.63
CA GLN A 19 -10.59 10.18 -27.39
C GLN A 19 -9.94 8.80 -27.27
N ILE A 20 -10.47 7.80 -27.97
CA ILE A 20 -9.87 6.46 -28.02
C ILE A 20 -8.56 6.48 -28.81
N TRP A 21 -8.48 7.35 -29.83
CA TRP A 21 -7.35 7.45 -30.74
C TRP A 21 -6.46 8.67 -30.46
N ASN A 22 -6.65 9.33 -29.31
CA ASN A 22 -5.91 10.54 -28.97
C ASN A 22 -4.54 10.18 -28.37
N ASP A 23 -3.49 10.31 -29.16
CA ASP A 23 -2.11 10.00 -28.76
C ASP A 23 -1.56 10.93 -27.66
N ASP A 24 -2.18 12.11 -27.46
CA ASP A 24 -1.80 13.04 -26.38
C ASP A 24 -2.30 12.58 -25.00
N LEU A 25 -3.26 11.65 -24.96
CA LEU A 25 -3.78 11.06 -23.74
C LEU A 25 -3.03 9.77 -23.40
N SER A 26 -2.41 9.75 -22.21
CA SER A 26 -1.91 8.48 -21.66
C SER A 26 -3.05 7.53 -21.31
N ASP A 27 -2.77 6.23 -21.25
CA ASP A 27 -3.72 5.22 -20.74
C ASP A 27 -4.30 5.58 -19.38
N THR A 28 -3.48 6.20 -18.52
CA THR A 28 -3.91 6.72 -17.22
C THR A 28 -4.93 7.85 -17.38
N ALA A 29 -4.68 8.82 -18.27
CA ALA A 29 -5.60 9.92 -18.56
C ALA A 29 -6.91 9.41 -19.15
N PHE A 30 -6.83 8.52 -20.14
CA PHE A 30 -8.00 7.89 -20.74
C PHE A 30 -8.80 7.09 -19.71
N ARG A 31 -8.14 6.29 -18.86
CA ARG A 31 -8.81 5.54 -17.78
C ARG A 31 -9.48 6.47 -16.76
N LEU A 32 -8.86 7.60 -16.41
CA LEU A 32 -9.48 8.60 -15.52
C LEU A 32 -10.73 9.23 -16.15
N LEU A 33 -10.68 9.57 -17.44
CA LEU A 33 -11.82 10.09 -18.19
C LEU A 33 -12.99 9.09 -18.21
N VAL A 34 -12.71 7.83 -18.58
CA VAL A 34 -13.72 6.75 -18.61
C VAL A 34 -14.35 6.59 -17.22
N ARG A 35 -13.54 6.52 -16.16
CA ARG A 35 -14.04 6.36 -14.79
C ARG A 35 -14.90 7.52 -14.35
N ALA A 36 -14.55 8.75 -14.71
CA ALA A 36 -15.34 9.93 -14.38
C ALA A 36 -16.71 9.91 -15.08
N LEU A 37 -16.74 9.62 -16.38
CA LEU A 37 -17.98 9.55 -17.17
C LEU A 37 -18.88 8.39 -16.75
N ALA A 38 -18.30 7.29 -16.24
CA ALA A 38 -19.03 6.15 -15.71
C ALA A 38 -19.67 6.40 -14.34
N LEU A 39 -19.30 7.48 -13.63
CA LEU A 39 -19.86 7.76 -12.31
C LEU A 39 -21.30 8.29 -12.43
N PRO A 40 -22.25 7.76 -11.62
CA PRO A 40 -23.55 8.39 -11.47
C PRO A 40 -23.41 9.86 -11.02
N PRO A 41 -24.25 10.79 -11.48
CA PRO A 41 -24.12 12.22 -11.17
C PRO A 41 -24.02 12.51 -9.67
N ALA A 42 -24.79 11.79 -8.84
CA ALA A 42 -24.74 11.92 -7.39
C ALA A 42 -23.38 11.53 -6.79
N LYS A 43 -22.72 10.50 -7.33
CA LYS A 43 -21.37 10.09 -6.91
C LYS A 43 -20.30 11.00 -7.49
N ALA A 44 -20.46 11.48 -8.72
CA ALA A 44 -19.52 12.39 -9.35
C ALA A 44 -19.32 13.66 -8.51
N ARG A 45 -20.41 14.24 -7.98
CA ARG A 45 -20.36 15.42 -7.08
C ARG A 45 -19.65 15.18 -5.74
N ALA A 46 -19.63 13.94 -5.27
CA ALA A 46 -19.06 13.58 -3.97
C ALA A 46 -17.65 12.98 -4.07
N THR A 47 -17.16 12.71 -5.29
CA THR A 47 -15.88 12.02 -5.52
C THR A 47 -14.81 13.03 -5.88
N THR A 48 -13.72 13.06 -5.10
CA THR A 48 -12.55 13.87 -5.41
C THR A 48 -11.73 13.24 -6.54
N VAL A 49 -10.92 14.05 -7.26
CA VAL A 49 -9.99 13.53 -8.28
C VAL A 49 -9.03 12.49 -7.69
N THR A 50 -8.63 12.64 -6.43
CA THR A 50 -7.80 11.67 -5.70
C THR A 50 -8.51 10.34 -5.46
N GLU A 51 -9.80 10.36 -5.13
CA GLU A 51 -10.59 9.14 -4.96
C GLU A 51 -10.89 8.48 -6.31
N LEU A 52 -11.15 9.28 -7.34
CA LEU A 52 -11.30 8.81 -8.72
C LEU A 52 -10.04 8.10 -9.20
N ALA A 53 -8.87 8.59 -8.79
CA ALA A 53 -7.58 8.01 -9.11
C ALA A 53 -7.19 6.80 -8.25
N ALA A 54 -7.98 6.44 -7.23
CA ALA A 54 -7.69 5.28 -6.40
C ALA A 54 -7.68 3.99 -7.27
N GLY A 55 -6.58 3.25 -7.23
CA GLY A 55 -6.39 2.02 -8.02
C GLY A 55 -5.96 2.26 -9.48
N VAL A 56 -5.52 3.48 -9.83
CA VAL A 56 -4.78 3.71 -11.08
C VAL A 56 -3.30 3.46 -10.84
N ASP A 57 -2.69 2.67 -11.73
CA ASP A 57 -1.26 2.35 -11.68
C ASP A 57 -0.40 3.61 -11.90
N GLY A 58 0.77 3.68 -11.25
CA GLY A 58 1.73 4.79 -11.43
C GLY A 58 1.68 5.90 -10.37
N GLY A 59 0.83 5.79 -9.35
CA GLY A 59 0.87 6.67 -8.17
C GLY A 59 0.51 8.14 -8.43
N ARG A 60 0.74 9.00 -7.43
CA ARG A 60 0.26 10.41 -7.42
C ARG A 60 0.80 11.25 -8.58
N ILE A 61 2.07 11.06 -8.97
CA ILE A 61 2.71 11.84 -10.03
C ILE A 61 2.08 11.54 -11.39
N THR A 62 1.84 10.26 -11.69
CA THR A 62 1.21 9.83 -12.94
C THR A 62 -0.22 10.32 -13.03
N VAL A 63 -0.96 10.29 -11.93
CA VAL A 63 -2.32 10.84 -11.83
C VAL A 63 -2.32 12.34 -12.08
N ASP A 64 -1.38 13.09 -11.51
CA ASP A 64 -1.30 14.54 -11.73
C ASP A 64 -0.95 14.88 -13.19
N ARG A 65 -0.02 14.13 -13.79
CA ARG A 65 0.31 14.25 -15.22
C ARG A 65 -0.91 13.96 -16.10
N ALA A 66 -1.62 12.87 -15.81
CA ALA A 66 -2.84 12.49 -16.53
C ALA A 66 -3.94 13.55 -16.40
N ARG A 67 -4.12 14.12 -15.21
CA ARG A 67 -5.03 15.25 -14.98
C ARG A 67 -4.66 16.45 -15.85
N LYS A 68 -3.36 16.79 -15.93
CA LYS A 68 -2.86 17.88 -16.78
C LYS A 68 -3.07 17.61 -18.26
N GLN A 69 -2.93 16.37 -18.73
CA GLN A 69 -3.27 15.98 -20.10
C GLN A 69 -4.75 16.22 -20.39
N LEU A 70 -5.65 15.79 -19.49
CA LEU A 70 -7.09 16.02 -19.65
C LEU A 70 -7.46 17.51 -19.66
N MET A 71 -6.79 18.34 -18.86
CA MET A 71 -6.98 19.79 -18.88
C MET A 71 -6.52 20.41 -20.20
N ARG A 72 -5.35 20.02 -20.71
CA ARG A 72 -4.86 20.49 -22.02
C ARG A 72 -5.74 20.06 -23.18
N ALA A 73 -6.32 18.86 -23.11
CA ALA A 73 -7.26 18.35 -24.11
C ALA A 73 -8.67 18.98 -24.00
N GLY A 74 -8.91 19.87 -23.03
CA GLY A 74 -10.24 20.49 -22.83
C GLY A 74 -11.31 19.53 -22.31
N LEU A 75 -10.92 18.37 -21.76
CA LEU A 75 -11.82 17.32 -21.28
C LEU A 75 -12.05 17.38 -19.77
N LEU A 76 -11.16 18.07 -19.05
CA LEU A 76 -11.29 18.36 -17.63
C LEU A 76 -11.10 19.85 -17.40
N HIS A 77 -12.05 20.45 -16.72
CA HIS A 77 -12.00 21.85 -16.32
C HIS A 77 -12.07 21.93 -14.80
N SER A 78 -11.35 22.86 -14.20
CA SER A 78 -11.35 23.04 -12.75
C SER A 78 -11.35 24.52 -12.42
N THR A 79 -12.31 24.97 -11.63
CA THR A 79 -12.37 26.35 -11.15
C THR A 79 -12.44 26.39 -9.64
N ARG A 80 -11.98 27.49 -9.06
CA ARG A 80 -12.13 27.76 -7.62
C ARG A 80 -13.22 28.78 -7.44
N TRP A 81 -14.20 28.43 -6.64
CA TRP A 81 -15.30 29.30 -6.27
C TRP A 81 -15.32 29.51 -4.77
N ARG A 82 -15.68 30.72 -4.36
CA ARG A 82 -15.83 31.08 -2.95
C ARG A 82 -17.32 31.06 -2.63
N CYS A 83 -17.75 30.04 -1.89
CA CYS A 83 -19.13 29.89 -1.47
C CYS A 83 -19.57 31.06 -0.58
N ARG A 84 -20.89 31.33 -0.52
CA ARG A 84 -21.48 32.39 0.32
C ARG A 84 -21.18 32.26 1.82
N ASN A 85 -20.81 31.05 2.28
CA ASN A 85 -20.34 30.80 3.64
C ASN A 85 -18.85 31.15 3.87
N GLY A 86 -18.18 31.76 2.88
CA GLY A 86 -16.77 32.13 2.91
C GLY A 86 -15.78 31.00 2.57
N GLN A 87 -16.24 29.76 2.36
CA GLN A 87 -15.37 28.63 2.04
C GLN A 87 -14.98 28.64 0.56
N VAL A 88 -13.69 28.50 0.25
CA VAL A 88 -13.21 28.26 -1.12
C VAL A 88 -13.31 26.77 -1.42
N ARG A 89 -14.01 26.42 -2.51
CA ARG A 89 -14.10 25.04 -3.01
C ARG A 89 -13.56 24.98 -4.43
N THR A 90 -12.90 23.88 -4.76
CA THR A 90 -12.51 23.59 -6.14
C THR A 90 -13.59 22.72 -6.74
N GLU A 91 -14.24 23.22 -7.79
CA GLU A 91 -15.21 22.48 -8.59
C GLU A 91 -14.52 21.97 -9.84
N SER A 92 -14.82 20.75 -10.26
CA SER A 92 -14.26 20.15 -11.46
C SER A 92 -15.37 19.62 -12.35
N MET A 93 -15.28 19.93 -13.64
CA MET A 93 -16.22 19.50 -14.66
C MET A 93 -15.48 18.64 -15.68
N ILE A 94 -16.10 17.54 -16.09
CA ILE A 94 -15.55 16.63 -17.09
C ILE A 94 -16.52 16.57 -18.27
N SER A 95 -15.97 16.60 -19.48
CA SER A 95 -16.72 16.55 -20.72
C SER A 95 -16.28 15.37 -21.58
N ASN A 96 -17.21 14.83 -22.37
CA ASN A 96 -16.93 13.83 -23.40
C ASN A 96 -16.27 14.45 -24.63
N VAL A 97 -16.64 15.71 -24.94
CA VAL A 97 -16.13 16.48 -26.07
C VAL A 97 -15.25 17.59 -25.53
N PRO A 98 -14.10 17.92 -26.16
CA PRO A 98 -13.31 19.07 -25.79
C PRO A 98 -14.16 20.34 -25.73
N VAL A 99 -14.10 21.03 -24.59
CA VAL A 99 -14.74 22.34 -24.39
C VAL A 99 -13.61 23.35 -24.23
N ASP A 100 -13.71 24.50 -24.89
CA ASP A 100 -12.76 25.58 -24.69
C ASP A 100 -12.92 26.21 -23.29
N GLU A 101 -11.90 26.95 -22.87
CA GLU A 101 -11.87 27.53 -21.53
C GLU A 101 -13.00 28.55 -21.30
N GLY A 102 -13.32 29.38 -22.30
CA GLY A 102 -14.38 30.39 -22.18
C GLY A 102 -15.78 29.77 -22.09
N ASP A 103 -16.02 28.67 -22.82
CA ASP A 103 -17.25 27.90 -22.76
C ASP A 103 -17.38 27.20 -21.40
N ALA A 104 -16.29 26.62 -20.90
CA ALA A 104 -16.25 26.00 -19.59
C ALA A 104 -16.52 27.01 -18.45
N GLU A 105 -15.96 28.22 -18.53
CA GLU A 105 -16.24 29.31 -17.59
C GLU A 105 -17.72 29.68 -17.56
N ARG A 106 -18.38 29.81 -18.71
CA ARG A 106 -19.82 30.09 -18.79
C ARG A 106 -20.65 28.96 -18.18
N MET A 107 -20.26 27.70 -18.40
CA MET A 107 -20.93 26.55 -17.80
C MET A 107 -20.79 26.54 -16.27
N PHE A 108 -19.60 26.89 -15.75
CA PHE A 108 -19.39 27.03 -14.31
C PHE A 108 -20.23 28.16 -13.70
N ALA A 109 -20.23 29.35 -14.31
CA ALA A 109 -21.06 30.47 -13.86
C ALA A 109 -22.54 30.06 -13.77
N ALA A 110 -23.08 29.47 -14.85
CA ALA A 110 -24.45 28.98 -14.88
C ALA A 110 -24.73 27.83 -13.88
N HIS A 111 -23.71 27.09 -13.45
CA HIS A 111 -23.84 26.08 -12.41
C HIS A 111 -23.93 26.71 -11.02
N PHE A 112 -23.04 27.67 -10.72
CA PHE A 112 -23.01 28.38 -9.45
C PHE A 112 -24.28 29.20 -9.23
N ASP A 113 -24.77 29.91 -10.26
CA ASP A 113 -26.04 30.66 -10.19
C ASP A 113 -27.21 29.73 -9.80
N ARG A 114 -27.30 28.55 -10.40
CA ARG A 114 -28.36 27.56 -10.12
C ARG A 114 -28.26 26.96 -8.71
N GLU A 115 -27.05 26.75 -8.19
CA GLU A 115 -26.86 26.24 -6.82
C GLU A 115 -27.22 27.32 -5.78
N ASP A 116 -26.93 28.59 -6.07
CA ASP A 116 -27.36 29.72 -5.24
C ASP A 116 -28.90 29.89 -5.26
N GLU A 117 -29.55 29.86 -6.43
CA GLU A 117 -31.01 29.94 -6.57
C GLU A 117 -31.76 28.79 -5.86
N ARG A 118 -31.28 27.54 -6.00
CA ARG A 118 -31.88 26.37 -5.34
C ARG A 118 -31.87 26.48 -3.82
N ARG A 119 -30.93 27.24 -3.27
CA ARG A 119 -30.76 27.43 -1.82
C ARG A 119 -31.54 28.61 -1.28
N ASP A 120 -31.90 29.57 -2.13
CA ASP A 120 -32.75 30.72 -1.82
C ASP A 120 -34.26 30.46 -2.04
N GLY A 121 -34.65 29.24 -2.45
CA GLY A 121 -36.06 28.81 -2.53
C GLY A 121 -36.78 28.77 -1.16
N PRO A 122 -38.11 29.00 -1.11
CA PRO A 122 -38.85 29.03 0.15
C PRO A 122 -39.00 27.61 0.71
N GLY A 123 -38.08 27.20 1.59
CA GLY A 123 -38.07 25.85 2.15
C GLY A 123 -37.25 25.70 3.43
N ALA A 124 -37.95 25.90 4.56
CA ALA A 124 -37.71 25.31 5.88
C ALA A 124 -36.36 25.58 6.61
N GLY A 125 -36.43 26.50 7.58
CA GLY A 125 -36.16 26.16 8.99
C GLY A 125 -34.70 26.00 9.46
N ARG A 126 -34.27 26.94 10.30
CA ARG A 126 -33.02 26.92 11.08
C ARG A 126 -32.90 25.72 12.04
N ARG A 127 -31.64 25.28 12.21
CA ARG A 127 -30.85 24.80 13.41
C ARG A 127 -30.25 23.40 13.17
N GLY A 128 -29.03 23.07 13.61
CA GLY A 128 -28.16 23.72 14.58
C GLY A 128 -26.66 23.50 14.32
N GLY A 129 -25.84 24.24 15.09
CA GLY A 129 -24.38 24.21 15.02
C GLY A 129 -23.81 22.88 15.47
N GLY A 130 -23.07 22.23 14.59
CA GLY A 130 -22.01 21.28 14.96
C GLY A 130 -20.68 22.02 15.10
N PRO A 131 -19.70 21.48 15.86
CA PRO A 131 -18.42 22.13 16.10
C PRO A 131 -17.62 22.26 14.79
N PRO A 132 -16.71 23.26 14.68
CA PRO A 132 -15.97 23.50 13.45
C PRO A 132 -14.98 22.38 13.19
N THR A 133 -15.14 21.67 12.08
CA THR A 133 -14.10 20.78 11.56
C THR A 133 -12.96 21.66 11.06
N VAL A 134 -11.84 21.60 11.78
CA VAL A 134 -10.57 22.29 11.49
C VAL A 134 -10.03 21.89 10.10
N PRO A 135 -9.23 22.77 9.46
CA PRO A 135 -8.89 22.73 8.04
C PRO A 135 -7.97 21.56 7.66
N SER A 136 -8.16 21.01 6.46
CA SER A 136 -7.08 20.28 5.80
C SER A 136 -6.32 21.30 4.94
N ASP A 137 -5.10 21.60 5.35
CA ASP A 137 -4.16 22.44 4.60
C ASP A 137 -3.99 21.87 3.19
N GLY A 138 -4.56 22.59 2.22
CA GLY A 138 -4.24 22.41 0.82
C GLY A 138 -2.82 22.87 0.60
N ILE A 139 -1.88 21.93 0.75
CA ILE A 139 -0.47 22.13 0.40
C ILE A 139 -0.42 22.51 -1.09
N ALA A 140 -0.28 23.81 -1.33
CA ALA A 140 0.35 24.34 -2.53
C ALA A 140 1.84 24.05 -2.40
N LEU A 141 2.43 23.39 -3.39
CA LEU A 141 3.89 23.24 -3.50
C LEU A 141 4.29 23.37 -4.97
N PRO A 142 5.55 23.81 -5.22
CA PRO A 142 5.87 24.91 -6.10
C PRO A 142 6.45 24.44 -7.42
N THR A 143 6.51 25.37 -8.37
CA THR A 143 7.28 25.26 -9.60
C THR A 143 8.76 25.52 -9.28
N GLY A 144 9.67 24.61 -9.61
CA GLY A 144 11.11 24.88 -9.54
C GLY A 144 12.03 23.67 -9.34
N GLU A 145 12.60 23.22 -10.46
CA GLU A 145 14.02 22.83 -10.64
C GLU A 145 14.62 21.52 -10.09
N THR A 146 15.17 20.77 -11.07
CA THR A 146 16.40 19.95 -11.13
C THR A 146 16.51 18.61 -10.39
N LEU A 147 16.69 17.56 -11.22
CA LEU A 147 17.58 16.38 -11.12
C LEU A 147 17.32 15.44 -9.92
N THR A 148 17.25 14.12 -10.04
CA THR A 148 18.09 13.15 -10.77
C THR A 148 17.32 11.84 -11.04
N GLU A 149 17.89 11.02 -11.92
CA GLU A 149 17.72 9.56 -12.08
C GLU A 149 17.42 8.85 -10.75
N GLU A 150 16.59 7.81 -10.64
CA GLU A 150 16.70 6.50 -11.30
C GLU A 150 15.32 5.87 -11.54
N ASN A 151 15.13 5.32 -12.74
CA ASN A 151 13.90 4.68 -13.19
C ASN A 151 14.08 3.16 -13.13
N THR A 152 13.66 2.54 -12.04
CA THR A 152 13.50 1.08 -11.98
C THR A 152 12.04 0.73 -12.19
N SER A 153 11.68 0.52 -13.45
CA SER A 153 10.38 0.03 -13.88
C SER A 153 10.20 -1.44 -13.46
N PRO A 154 9.11 -1.87 -12.79
CA PRO A 154 8.89 -3.27 -12.52
C PRO A 154 8.19 -3.95 -13.70
N LEU A 155 8.85 -4.97 -14.24
CA LEU A 155 8.30 -5.95 -15.20
C LEU A 155 7.01 -6.62 -14.67
N PRO A 156 6.16 -7.19 -15.55
CA PRO A 156 4.90 -7.80 -15.16
C PRO A 156 5.11 -9.02 -14.25
N VAL A 157 4.53 -8.94 -13.05
CA VAL A 157 4.57 -10.01 -12.04
C VAL A 157 3.68 -11.20 -12.48
N PRO A 158 4.19 -12.47 -12.45
CA PRO A 158 3.44 -13.66 -12.84
C PRO A 158 2.11 -13.87 -12.10
N ALA A 159 1.13 -14.52 -12.74
CA ALA A 159 -0.21 -14.73 -12.21
C ALA A 159 -0.26 -15.45 -10.85
N GLU A 160 0.67 -16.37 -10.62
CA GLU A 160 0.81 -17.12 -9.36
C GLU A 160 1.14 -16.19 -8.18
N ALA A 161 2.00 -15.20 -8.39
CA ALA A 161 2.32 -14.20 -7.39
C ALA A 161 1.12 -13.27 -7.07
N ARG A 162 0.14 -13.14 -7.98
CA ARG A 162 -1.12 -12.40 -7.73
C ARG A 162 -2.13 -13.17 -6.89
N GLU A 163 -2.01 -14.49 -6.80
CA GLU A 163 -2.88 -15.33 -5.97
C GLU A 163 -2.35 -15.44 -4.54
N VAL A 164 -1.03 -15.57 -4.40
CA VAL A 164 -0.34 -15.54 -3.10
C VAL A 164 -0.56 -14.18 -2.39
N THR A 165 -0.48 -13.07 -3.12
CA THR A 165 -0.77 -11.73 -2.58
C THR A 165 -2.24 -11.57 -2.16
N ARG A 166 -3.21 -12.07 -2.93
CA ARG A 166 -4.62 -12.06 -2.52
C ARG A 166 -4.89 -12.93 -1.28
N GLY A 167 -4.22 -14.08 -1.17
CA GLY A 167 -4.34 -14.96 0.00
C GLY A 167 -3.81 -14.29 1.28
N THR A 168 -2.65 -13.64 1.18
CA THR A 168 -2.03 -12.91 2.31
C THR A 168 -2.84 -11.68 2.71
N GLU A 169 -3.40 -10.93 1.76
CA GLU A 169 -4.32 -9.82 2.06
C GLU A 169 -5.58 -10.31 2.80
N ALA A 170 -6.21 -11.39 2.34
CA ALA A 170 -7.41 -11.92 3.00
C ALA A 170 -7.13 -12.44 4.43
N GLU A 171 -5.93 -12.96 4.69
CA GLU A 171 -5.49 -13.31 6.04
C GLU A 171 -5.20 -12.07 6.91
N ALA A 172 -4.50 -11.07 6.35
CA ALA A 172 -4.22 -9.81 7.04
C ALA A 172 -5.51 -9.06 7.44
N GLU A 173 -6.52 -9.04 6.56
CA GLU A 173 -7.82 -8.43 6.86
C GLU A 173 -8.50 -9.11 8.04
N ARG A 174 -8.49 -10.46 8.08
CA ARG A 174 -9.02 -11.23 9.21
C ARG A 174 -8.30 -10.91 10.51
N VAL A 175 -6.96 -10.75 10.48
CA VAL A 175 -6.18 -10.35 11.66
C VAL A 175 -6.63 -8.96 12.15
N LEU A 176 -6.65 -7.96 11.28
CA LEU A 176 -7.03 -6.58 11.63
C LEU A 176 -8.45 -6.49 12.21
N LEU A 177 -9.41 -7.19 11.60
CA LEU A 177 -10.80 -7.22 12.09
C LEU A 177 -10.95 -7.96 13.42
N SER A 178 -10.06 -8.92 13.72
CA SER A 178 -10.05 -9.67 14.98
C SER A 178 -9.45 -8.90 16.16
N LEU A 179 -8.74 -7.79 15.93
CA LEU A 179 -8.03 -7.04 17.00
C LEU A 179 -8.95 -6.54 18.11
N ARG A 180 -10.17 -6.11 17.76
CA ARG A 180 -11.19 -5.67 18.72
C ARG A 180 -11.58 -6.76 19.73
N LEU A 181 -11.38 -8.04 19.38
CA LEU A 181 -11.65 -9.17 20.27
C LEU A 181 -10.52 -9.37 21.28
N SER A 182 -9.31 -8.92 20.97
CA SER A 182 -8.13 -9.02 21.84
C SER A 182 -7.97 -7.82 22.75
N ASP A 183 -8.22 -6.60 22.25
CA ASP A 183 -8.30 -5.39 23.07
C ASP A 183 -9.47 -4.52 22.58
N PRO A 184 -10.50 -4.26 23.43
CA PRO A 184 -11.65 -3.44 23.06
C PRO A 184 -11.31 -2.01 22.62
N ARG A 185 -10.12 -1.49 22.95
CA ARG A 185 -9.67 -0.16 22.55
C ARG A 185 -9.21 -0.11 21.08
N LEU A 186 -8.95 -1.27 20.46
CA LEU A 186 -8.52 -1.39 19.05
C LEU A 186 -9.72 -1.48 18.08
N VAL A 187 -10.63 -0.51 18.17
CA VAL A 187 -11.73 -0.39 17.20
C VAL A 187 -11.22 0.30 15.94
N LEU A 188 -11.35 -0.37 14.80
CA LEU A 188 -10.95 0.14 13.50
C LEU A 188 -12.15 0.30 12.58
N GLY A 189 -12.25 1.46 11.92
CA GLY A 189 -13.21 1.69 10.86
C GLY A 189 -12.80 1.00 9.55
N ARG A 190 -13.76 0.79 8.64
CA ARG A 190 -13.51 0.13 7.34
C ARG A 190 -12.42 0.83 6.52
N GLY A 191 -12.38 2.16 6.53
CA GLY A 191 -11.35 2.93 5.84
C GLY A 191 -9.96 2.78 6.45
N GLU A 192 -9.88 2.61 7.77
CA GLU A 192 -8.62 2.39 8.49
C GLU A 192 -8.06 1.00 8.22
N VAL A 193 -8.92 -0.03 8.28
CA VAL A 193 -8.55 -1.40 7.90
C VAL A 193 -7.98 -1.44 6.49
N ARG A 194 -8.66 -0.81 5.51
CA ARG A 194 -8.17 -0.75 4.11
C ARG A 194 -6.80 -0.09 3.98
N ARG A 195 -6.46 0.88 4.84
CA ARG A 195 -5.14 1.55 4.83
C ARG A 195 -4.06 0.76 5.54
N LEU A 196 -4.41 -0.03 6.55
CA LEU A 196 -3.46 -0.89 7.28
C LEU A 196 -3.23 -2.21 6.55
N LEU A 197 -4.18 -2.65 5.73
CA LEU A 197 -4.17 -3.95 5.08
C LEU A 197 -2.87 -4.26 4.31
N PRO A 198 -2.35 -3.39 3.43
CA PRO A 198 -1.13 -3.69 2.70
C PRO A 198 0.08 -3.86 3.62
N LEU A 199 0.15 -3.04 4.67
CA LEU A 199 1.24 -3.11 5.66
C LEU A 199 1.17 -4.42 6.48
N ALA A 200 -0.03 -4.87 6.82
CA ALA A 200 -0.22 -6.14 7.52
C ALA A 200 0.04 -7.35 6.61
N ALA A 201 -0.34 -7.28 5.33
CA ALA A 201 -0.04 -8.32 4.34
C ALA A 201 1.48 -8.47 4.13
N GLU A 202 2.22 -7.35 4.16
CA GLU A 202 3.68 -7.31 4.03
C GLU A 202 4.43 -8.01 5.17
N TRP A 203 3.84 -8.07 6.38
CA TRP A 203 4.34 -8.89 7.48
C TRP A 203 4.14 -10.38 7.22
N LEU A 204 2.96 -10.77 6.73
CA LEU A 204 2.66 -12.17 6.40
C LEU A 204 3.52 -12.65 5.23
N ALA A 205 3.77 -11.80 4.23
CA ALA A 205 4.64 -12.08 3.10
C ALA A 205 6.10 -12.35 3.53
N ARG A 206 6.54 -11.79 4.65
CA ARG A 206 7.85 -12.09 5.28
C ARG A 206 7.87 -13.36 6.12
N GLY A 207 6.76 -14.11 6.15
CA GLY A 207 6.65 -15.36 6.90
C GLY A 207 6.28 -15.17 8.37
N VAL A 208 5.84 -13.98 8.80
CA VAL A 208 5.31 -13.79 10.14
C VAL A 208 3.94 -14.45 10.23
N SER A 209 3.71 -15.28 11.25
CA SER A 209 2.40 -15.89 11.46
C SER A 209 1.33 -14.85 11.83
N SER A 210 0.06 -15.11 11.52
CA SER A 210 -1.05 -14.24 11.91
C SER A 210 -1.18 -14.04 13.43
N ALA A 211 -0.77 -15.04 14.23
CA ALA A 211 -0.71 -14.92 15.69
C ALA A 211 0.41 -13.96 16.14
N SER A 212 1.61 -14.11 15.58
CA SER A 212 2.77 -13.24 15.86
C SER A 212 2.52 -11.81 15.43
N LEU A 213 1.91 -11.62 14.24
CA LEU A 213 1.48 -10.30 13.76
C LEU A 213 0.52 -9.63 14.75
N ARG A 214 -0.54 -10.35 15.16
CA ARG A 214 -1.52 -9.85 16.13
C ARG A 214 -0.85 -9.42 17.44
N HIS A 215 0.04 -10.26 17.97
CA HIS A 215 0.77 -9.94 19.19
C HIS A 215 1.66 -8.72 19.01
N GLY A 216 2.50 -8.68 17.97
CA GLY A 216 3.45 -7.58 17.72
C GLY A 216 2.78 -6.21 17.54
N ILE A 217 1.58 -6.16 16.98
CA ILE A 217 0.85 -4.89 16.81
C ILE A 217 -0.02 -4.52 18.02
N SER A 218 -0.39 -5.47 18.88
CA SER A 218 -1.28 -5.24 20.03
C SER A 218 -0.58 -5.19 21.38
N ASP A 219 0.69 -5.62 21.48
CA ASP A 219 1.40 -5.72 22.76
C ASP A 219 1.86 -4.36 23.30
N GLY A 220 1.79 -4.12 24.61
CA GLY A 220 2.29 -2.88 25.23
C GLY A 220 1.70 -1.57 24.67
N LEU A 221 0.38 -1.49 24.49
CA LEU A 221 -0.28 -0.27 23.99
C LEU A 221 -0.12 0.91 24.97
N PRO A 222 0.09 2.15 24.47
CA PRO A 222 0.26 3.32 25.30
C PRO A 222 -1.04 3.71 26.01
N GLU A 223 -0.91 4.25 27.22
CA GLU A 223 -2.03 4.82 27.99
C GLU A 223 -1.79 6.33 28.20
N PRO A 224 -2.68 7.22 27.71
CA PRO A 224 -3.93 6.94 27.01
C PRO A 224 -3.77 6.62 25.52
N LEU A 225 -4.56 5.66 25.01
CA LEU A 225 -4.60 5.30 23.59
C LEU A 225 -5.46 6.29 22.80
N ARG A 226 -4.84 7.40 22.37
CA ARG A 226 -5.52 8.47 21.61
C ARG A 226 -5.90 8.09 20.18
N SER A 227 -5.12 7.23 19.53
CA SER A 227 -5.37 6.81 18.14
C SER A 227 -4.95 5.35 17.92
N PRO A 228 -5.91 4.40 17.87
CA PRO A 228 -5.62 3.01 17.55
C PRO A 228 -4.96 2.86 16.17
N TYR A 229 -5.51 3.55 15.16
CA TYR A 229 -4.95 3.54 13.81
C TYR A 229 -3.49 4.02 13.76
N GLY A 230 -3.19 5.13 14.44
CA GLY A 230 -1.84 5.71 14.44
C GLY A 230 -0.81 4.75 15.05
N VAL A 231 -1.13 4.13 16.19
CA VAL A 231 -0.25 3.17 16.86
C VAL A 231 -0.03 1.92 16.00
N LEU A 232 -1.10 1.35 15.44
CA LEU A 232 -0.98 0.16 14.59
C LEU A 232 -0.18 0.44 13.32
N ARG A 233 -0.43 1.58 12.65
CA ARG A 233 0.32 2.00 11.47
C ARG A 233 1.80 2.15 11.79
N HIS A 234 2.12 2.83 12.89
CA HIS A 234 3.50 3.05 13.32
C HIS A 234 4.21 1.70 13.56
N ARG A 235 3.58 0.77 14.29
CA ARG A 235 4.17 -0.55 14.54
C ARG A 235 4.36 -1.37 13.29
N LEU A 236 3.36 -1.40 12.40
CA LEU A 236 3.45 -2.13 11.14
C LEU A 236 4.59 -1.64 10.23
N ILE A 237 4.99 -0.37 10.36
CA ILE A 237 6.11 0.21 9.60
C ILE A 237 7.44 0.00 10.35
N GLU A 238 7.53 0.46 11.60
CA GLU A 238 8.79 0.53 12.33
C GLU A 238 9.25 -0.81 12.92
N LYS A 239 8.33 -1.78 13.08
CA LYS A 239 8.64 -3.11 13.62
C LYS A 239 8.57 -4.21 12.57
N LEU A 240 8.50 -3.84 11.29
CA LEU A 240 8.50 -4.79 10.18
C LEU A 240 9.80 -5.62 10.24
N PRO A 241 9.72 -6.96 10.34
CA PRO A 241 10.92 -7.80 10.37
C PRO A 241 11.74 -7.66 9.08
N GLU A 242 13.05 -7.83 9.20
CA GLU A 242 13.90 -7.95 8.02
C GLU A 242 13.57 -9.23 7.25
N LEU A 243 13.78 -9.20 5.93
CA LEU A 243 13.61 -10.39 5.11
C LEU A 243 14.61 -11.45 5.57
N PRO A 244 14.20 -12.72 5.76
CA PRO A 244 15.13 -13.77 6.08
C PRO A 244 16.18 -13.86 4.96
N ALA A 245 17.45 -13.84 5.33
CA ALA A 245 18.53 -13.99 4.36
C ALA A 245 18.31 -15.28 3.56
N VAL A 246 18.39 -15.18 2.23
CA VAL A 246 18.34 -16.34 1.34
C VAL A 246 19.67 -17.07 1.54
N VAL A 247 19.66 -18.12 2.37
CA VAL A 247 20.84 -18.96 2.56
C VAL A 247 20.94 -19.90 1.37
N GLU A 248 22.00 -19.75 0.59
CA GLU A 248 22.32 -20.66 -0.52
C GLU A 248 22.48 -22.09 0.02
N LEU A 249 21.83 -23.03 -0.66
CA LEU A 249 22.01 -24.45 -0.38
C LEU A 249 23.29 -24.93 -1.06
N VAL A 250 24.19 -25.53 -0.29
CA VAL A 250 25.41 -26.14 -0.81
C VAL A 250 25.26 -27.67 -0.84
N GLY A 251 25.88 -28.30 -1.83
CA GLY A 251 25.93 -29.76 -1.92
C GLY A 251 26.88 -30.35 -0.88
N CYS A 252 26.45 -31.40 -0.18
CA CYS A 252 27.31 -32.13 0.75
C CYS A 252 28.42 -32.88 0.00
N ALA A 253 29.69 -32.67 0.36
CA ALA A 253 30.83 -33.38 -0.23
C ALA A 253 30.85 -34.90 0.03
N GLY A 254 29.98 -35.43 0.92
CA GLY A 254 29.92 -36.86 1.26
C GLY A 254 28.71 -37.61 0.71
N CYS A 255 27.57 -36.93 0.53
CA CYS A 255 26.32 -37.57 0.09
C CYS A 255 25.53 -36.75 -0.92
N GLU A 256 26.10 -35.65 -1.42
CA GLU A 256 25.52 -34.70 -2.40
C GLU A 256 24.19 -34.05 -1.98
N ARG A 257 23.67 -34.37 -0.78
CA ARG A 257 22.44 -33.81 -0.26
C ARG A 257 22.57 -32.28 -0.07
N PRO A 258 21.65 -31.48 -0.60
CA PRO A 258 21.66 -30.03 -0.38
C PRO A 258 21.40 -29.73 1.09
N PHE A 259 22.20 -28.84 1.67
CA PHE A 259 22.02 -28.38 3.06
C PHE A 259 22.42 -26.91 3.21
N ARG A 260 22.00 -26.28 4.32
CA ARG A 260 22.40 -24.90 4.67
C ARG A 260 23.70 -24.93 5.47
N PRO A 261 24.79 -24.32 5.00
CA PRO A 261 26.00 -24.14 5.79
C PRO A 261 25.77 -23.01 6.83
N VAL A 262 26.25 -23.20 8.05
CA VAL A 262 26.14 -22.22 9.15
C VAL A 262 27.46 -21.49 9.35
N SER A 263 28.59 -22.14 9.06
CA SER A 263 29.95 -21.59 9.23
C SER A 263 30.88 -22.08 8.12
N GLY A 264 30.38 -22.18 6.89
CA GLY A 264 31.16 -22.59 5.72
C GLY A 264 31.49 -24.08 5.68
N GLU A 265 30.69 -24.93 6.32
CA GLU A 265 30.92 -26.38 6.31
C GLU A 265 30.64 -26.97 4.93
N GLY A 266 31.49 -27.90 4.46
CA GLY A 266 31.30 -28.63 3.20
C GLY A 266 30.55 -29.97 3.34
N ARG A 267 30.11 -30.33 4.56
CA ARG A 267 29.39 -31.60 4.83
C ARG A 267 28.15 -31.35 5.68
N CYS A 268 27.07 -32.07 5.38
CA CYS A 268 25.82 -32.02 6.13
C CYS A 268 25.98 -32.58 7.56
N GLY A 269 25.02 -32.28 8.43
CA GLY A 269 25.04 -32.71 9.85
C GLY A 269 25.22 -34.22 10.04
N ASP A 270 24.56 -35.03 9.22
CA ASP A 270 24.67 -36.49 9.26
C ASP A 270 26.09 -36.94 8.91
N CYS A 271 26.64 -36.48 7.77
CA CYS A 271 28.01 -36.83 7.34
C CYS A 271 29.08 -36.35 8.32
N ARG A 272 28.93 -35.18 8.96
CA ARG A 272 29.85 -34.73 10.01
C ARG A 272 29.78 -35.63 11.23
N SER A 273 28.58 -36.03 11.63
CA SER A 273 28.35 -36.91 12.78
C SER A 273 28.94 -38.30 12.52
N SER A 274 28.76 -38.85 11.32
CA SER A 274 29.37 -40.12 10.91
C SER A 274 30.90 -40.05 10.85
N THR A 275 31.46 -38.93 10.37
CA THR A 275 32.93 -38.74 10.35
C THR A 275 33.48 -38.68 11.77
N ALA A 276 32.80 -37.97 12.69
CA ALA A 276 33.20 -37.89 14.10
C ALA A 276 33.04 -39.22 14.86
N GLN A 277 32.14 -40.10 14.40
CA GLN A 277 31.92 -41.44 14.97
C GLN A 277 32.89 -42.50 14.40
N THR A 278 33.64 -42.17 13.35
CA THR A 278 34.69 -43.06 12.85
C THR A 278 35.85 -43.02 13.86
N PRO A 279 36.20 -44.13 14.53
CA PRO A 279 37.37 -44.15 15.40
C PRO A 279 38.59 -43.84 14.53
N SER A 280 39.25 -42.70 14.75
CA SER A 280 40.58 -42.55 14.18
C SER A 280 41.51 -43.42 15.00
N ASP A 281 42.14 -44.41 14.37
CA ASP A 281 43.27 -45.19 14.91
C ASP A 281 44.53 -44.32 15.12
N SER A 282 44.36 -43.01 15.28
CA SER A 282 45.42 -42.11 15.69
C SER A 282 45.62 -42.29 17.19
N GLU A 283 46.74 -42.92 17.54
CA GLU A 283 47.30 -43.00 18.89
C GLU A 283 47.31 -41.60 19.52
N GLY A 284 46.27 -41.33 20.32
CA GLY A 284 46.04 -40.00 20.88
C GLY A 284 47.14 -39.65 21.89
N PRO A 285 47.52 -38.36 22.02
CA PRO A 285 48.51 -37.95 23.01
C PRO A 285 48.07 -38.43 24.39
N ALA A 286 49.02 -39.01 25.14
CA ALA A 286 48.79 -39.57 26.46
C ALA A 286 47.95 -38.60 27.30
N ARG A 287 46.75 -39.05 27.72
CA ARG A 287 45.85 -38.23 28.53
C ARG A 287 46.49 -38.03 29.90
N VAL A 288 47.24 -36.94 30.04
CA VAL A 288 47.82 -36.49 31.31
C VAL A 288 46.71 -36.40 32.36
N GLY A 289 46.95 -36.95 33.55
CA GLY A 289 45.96 -36.97 34.62
C GLY A 289 45.62 -35.53 35.04
N TRP A 290 44.37 -35.28 35.48
CA TRP A 290 43.98 -33.92 35.88
C TRP A 290 44.88 -33.35 36.99
N ARG A 291 45.47 -34.21 37.84
CA ARG A 291 46.43 -33.83 38.88
C ARG A 291 47.75 -33.29 38.32
N GLU A 292 48.25 -33.87 37.23
CA GLU A 292 49.43 -33.37 36.52
C GLU A 292 49.12 -32.06 35.78
N ARG A 293 47.90 -31.89 35.26
CA ARG A 293 47.48 -30.63 34.62
C ARG A 293 47.44 -29.43 35.55
N VAL A 294 47.16 -29.64 36.85
CA VAL A 294 47.04 -28.55 37.83
C VAL A 294 48.25 -28.42 38.75
N GLY A 295 49.32 -29.20 38.52
CA GLY A 295 50.52 -29.17 39.37
C GLY A 295 50.25 -29.46 40.85
N TRP A 296 49.20 -30.23 41.15
CA TRP A 296 48.75 -30.43 42.53
C TRP A 296 49.52 -31.58 43.19
N THR A 297 50.47 -31.23 44.05
CA THR A 297 51.11 -32.17 44.98
C THR A 297 50.36 -32.17 46.31
N PRO A 298 49.79 -33.31 46.77
CA PRO A 298 49.23 -33.37 48.11
C PRO A 298 50.37 -33.20 49.13
N ALA A 299 50.24 -32.20 50.00
CA ALA A 299 51.12 -32.03 51.14
C ALA A 299 50.91 -33.20 52.11
N THR A 300 51.89 -34.08 52.22
CA THR A 300 51.98 -35.07 53.30
C THR A 300 52.26 -34.33 54.60
N ALA A 301 51.24 -34.24 55.46
CA ALA A 301 51.41 -33.84 56.85
C ALA A 301 52.01 -35.02 57.63
N GLN A 302 53.17 -34.77 58.25
CA GLN A 302 53.83 -35.60 59.25
C GLN A 302 53.26 -35.33 60.64
#